data_AF-A0A1X0KJI4-F1
#
_entry.id   AF-A0A1X0KJI4-F1
#
_cell.length_a   1.000
_cell.length_b   1.000
_cell.length_c   1.000
_cell.angle_alpha   90.00
_cell.angle_beta   90.00
_cell.angle_gamma   90.00
#
_symmetry.space_group_name_H-M   'P 1'
#
loop_
_entity.id
_entity.type
_entity.pdbx_description
1 polymer ?
#
loop_
_entity_poly.entity_id
_entity_poly.type
_entity_poly.pdbx_seq_one_letter_code
_entity_poly.pdbx_strand_id
1 'polypeptide(L)' 'MLVSGPVRIEMPNGEVVESDRFMVAICTCRRSENYPLCDTSHRRCRNLGRRAASPAPSAATSDPAATTP' A
#
# COMPACT_ATOMS: atom_id res chain seq x y z
N MET A 1 6.94 10.32 1.49
CA MET A 1 8.24 11.02 1.60
C MET A 1 8.06 12.20 2.56
N LEU A 2 9.06 12.54 3.37
CA LEU A 2 9.03 13.75 4.20
C LEU A 2 9.91 14.83 3.56
N VAL A 3 9.45 16.06 3.58
CA VAL A 3 10.13 17.23 3.02
C VAL A 3 10.07 18.37 4.03
N SER A 4 11.16 19.11 4.21
CA SER A 4 11.16 20.34 5.01
C SER A 4 10.29 21.39 4.32
N GLY A 5 9.35 21.99 5.03
CA GLY A 5 8.50 23.05 4.51
C GLY A 5 8.92 24.46 4.98
N PRO A 6 8.14 25.49 4.62
CA PRO A 6 6.90 25.45 3.85
C PRO A 6 7.10 25.02 2.39
N VAL A 7 6.07 24.48 1.75
CA VAL A 7 6.15 23.99 0.36
C VAL A 7 5.02 24.53 -0.51
N ARG A 8 5.33 24.73 -1.80
CA ARG A 8 4.40 25.00 -2.90
C ARG A 8 4.60 23.91 -3.95
N ILE A 9 3.59 23.09 -4.19
CA ILE A 9 3.66 21.91 -5.06
C ILE A 9 2.87 22.19 -6.32
N GLU A 10 3.55 22.19 -7.47
CA GLU A 10 2.92 22.31 -8.79
C GLU A 10 2.63 20.92 -9.36
N MET A 11 1.40 20.72 -9.79
CA MET A 11 0.91 19.46 -10.34
C MET A 11 0.93 19.49 -11.88
N PRO A 12 1.00 18.32 -12.55
CA PRO A 12 1.02 18.28 -14.03
C PRO A 12 -0.22 18.88 -14.71
N ASN A 13 -1.34 18.99 -14.00
CA ASN A 13 -2.58 19.63 -14.46
C ASN A 13 -2.60 21.16 -14.25
N GLY A 14 -1.51 21.73 -13.73
CA GLY A 14 -1.40 23.15 -13.38
C GLY A 14 -1.95 23.53 -12.00
N GLU A 15 -2.49 22.58 -11.24
CA GLU A 15 -2.95 22.82 -9.88
C GLU A 15 -1.78 23.10 -8.93
N VAL A 16 -1.99 23.99 -7.96
CA VAL A 16 -0.98 24.34 -6.95
C VAL A 16 -1.53 24.05 -5.56
N VAL A 17 -0.79 23.26 -4.79
CA VAL A 17 -1.10 22.95 -3.39
C VAL A 17 -0.01 23.49 -2.48
N GLU A 18 -0.41 24.27 -1.48
CA GLU A 18 0.50 24.92 -0.54
C GLU A 18 0.37 24.32 0.87
N SER A 19 1.49 24.27 1.60
CA SER A 19 1.50 23.91 3.01
C SER A 19 2.51 24.75 3.77
N ASP A 20 2.04 25.36 4.86
CA ASP A 20 2.79 26.21 5.78
C ASP A 20 3.56 25.44 6.86
N ARG A 21 3.46 24.10 6.86
CA ARG A 21 4.05 23.24 7.89
C ARG A 21 5.56 23.15 7.70
N PHE A 22 6.30 23.08 8.81
CA PHE A 22 7.76 22.92 8.80
C PHE A 22 8.22 21.55 8.26
N MET A 23 7.37 20.54 8.29
CA MET A 23 7.59 19.22 7.71
C MET A 23 6.31 18.76 7.03
N VAL A 24 6.42 18.39 5.75
CA VAL A 24 5.29 18.03 4.90
C VAL A 24 5.49 16.61 4.38
N ALA A 25 4.46 15.79 4.53
CA ALA A 25 4.45 14.43 4.00
C ALA A 25 3.87 14.44 2.58
N ILE A 26 4.69 14.12 1.58
CA ILE A 26 4.25 13.98 0.18
C ILE A 26 3.88 12.53 -0.10
N CYS A 27 2.72 12.35 -0.75
CA CYS A 27 2.20 11.06 -1.16
C CYS A 27 2.98 10.51 -2.36
N THR A 28 3.64 9.36 -2.18
CA THR A 28 4.31 8.64 -3.27
C THR A 28 3.53 7.39 -3.72
N CYS A 29 2.41 7.09 -3.06
CA CYS A 29 1.63 5.88 -3.31
C CYS A 29 0.38 6.10 -4.17
N ARG A 30 0.01 7.36 -4.46
CA ARG A 30 -1.20 7.79 -5.21
C ARG A 30 -2.54 7.31 -4.66
N ARG A 31 -2.62 7.01 -3.36
CA ARG A 31 -3.87 6.57 -2.69
C ARG A 31 -4.45 7.62 -1.75
N SER A 32 -3.82 8.80 -1.68
CA SER A 32 -4.30 9.86 -0.80
C SER A 32 -5.57 10.47 -1.38
N GLU A 33 -6.57 10.68 -0.54
CA GLU A 33 -7.76 11.47 -0.90
C GLU A 33 -7.43 12.96 -0.96
N ASN A 34 -6.31 13.38 -0.34
CA ASN A 34 -5.80 14.75 -0.35
C ASN A 34 -4.48 14.85 -1.16
N TYR A 35 -4.40 14.13 -2.27
CA TYR A 35 -3.22 14.15 -3.15
C TYR A 35 -2.95 15.59 -3.63
N PRO A 36 -1.70 16.09 -3.60
CA PRO A 36 -0.42 15.37 -3.46
C PRO A 36 0.07 15.12 -2.03
N LEU A 37 -0.63 15.61 -1.00
CA LEU A 37 -0.25 15.42 0.39
C LEU A 37 -0.57 14.00 0.87
N CYS A 38 0.19 13.49 1.83
CA CYS A 38 -0.03 12.18 2.42
C CYS A 38 -1.05 12.27 3.57
N ASP A 39 -2.14 11.52 3.46
CA ASP A 39 -3.23 11.37 4.44
C ASP A 39 -3.17 10.04 5.19
N THR A 40 -2.05 9.32 5.10
CA THR A 40 -1.82 7.96 5.62
C THR A 40 -2.61 6.82 4.94
N SER A 41 -3.33 7.07 3.85
CA SER A 41 -4.11 6.05 3.12
C SER A 41 -3.29 4.85 2.64
N HIS A 42 -1.97 5.00 2.47
CA HIS A 42 -1.07 3.89 2.18
C HIS A 42 -1.11 2.76 3.23
N ARG A 43 -1.56 3.04 4.47
CA ARG A 43 -1.69 2.04 5.53
C ARG A 43 -2.89 1.13 5.30
N ARG A 44 -4.00 1.66 4.77
CA ARG A 44 -5.24 0.90 4.51
C ARG A 44 -5.03 -0.26 3.53
N CYS A 45 -4.17 -0.10 2.52
CA CYS A 45 -3.93 -1.13 1.50
C CYS A 45 -2.95 -2.26 1.88
N ARG A 46 -2.29 -2.22 3.04
CA ARG A 46 -1.39 -3.31 3.45
C ARG A 46 -2.14 -4.63 3.75
N ASN A 47 -3.45 -4.58 3.99
CA ASN A 47 -4.24 -5.77 4.33
C ASN A 47 -4.75 -6.58 3.13
N LEU A 48 -4.81 -6.00 1.93
CA LEU A 48 -5.30 -6.73 0.73
C LEU A 48 -4.17 -7.48 0.00
N GLY A 49 -2.91 -7.01 0.12
CA GLY A 49 -1.76 -7.68 -0.48
C GLY A 49 -1.19 -8.87 0.33
N ARG A 50 -1.50 -8.97 1.63
CA ARG A 50 -1.05 -10.08 2.48
C ARG A 50 -1.98 -11.28 2.47
N ARG A 51 -3.23 -11.11 2.03
CA ARG A 51 -4.26 -12.17 2.00
C ARG A 51 -4.31 -12.91 0.65
N ALA A 52 -3.63 -12.41 -0.37
CA ALA A 52 -3.49 -13.07 -1.68
C ALA A 52 -2.33 -14.08 -1.74
N ALA A 53 -1.45 -14.08 -0.74
CA ALA A 53 -0.43 -15.11 -0.57
C ALA A 53 -0.87 -16.12 0.50
N SER A 54 -2.04 -16.75 0.30
CA SER A 54 -2.22 -18.08 0.88
C SER A 54 -1.29 -19.03 0.11
N PRO A 55 -0.31 -19.70 0.74
CA PRO A 55 0.32 -20.82 0.08
C PRO A 55 -0.78 -21.83 -0.23
N ALA A 56 -0.80 -22.33 -1.47
CA ALA A 56 -1.71 -23.37 -1.90
C ALA A 56 -1.69 -24.54 -0.88
N PRO A 57 -2.83 -25.21 -0.61
CA PRO A 57 -2.79 -26.44 0.16
C PRO A 57 -1.87 -27.42 -0.58
N SER A 58 -0.78 -27.83 0.08
CA SER A 58 0.09 -28.88 -0.44
C SER A 58 -0.77 -30.11 -0.70
N ALA A 59 -0.68 -30.62 -1.93
CA ALA A 59 -1.45 -31.74 -2.43
C ALA A 59 -1.40 -32.94 -1.49
N ALA A 60 -2.54 -33.60 -1.37
CA ALA A 60 -2.68 -34.90 -0.76
C ALA A 60 -1.77 -35.94 -1.44
N THR A 61 -1.13 -36.77 -0.65
CA THR A 61 -0.90 -38.17 -1.02
C THR A 61 -1.76 -39.01 -0.09
N SER A 62 -2.97 -39.32 -0.56
CA SER A 62 -3.65 -40.54 -0.11
C SER A 62 -2.78 -41.70 -0.56
N ASP A 63 -2.34 -42.55 0.37
CA ASP A 63 -1.66 -43.80 0.06
C ASP A 63 -2.69 -44.94 0.12
N PRO A 64 -3.08 -45.58 -1.01
CA PRO A 64 -3.91 -46.77 -0.98
C PRO A 64 -3.03 -48.00 -1.24
N ALA A 65 -2.66 -48.71 -0.18
CA ALA A 65 -2.21 -50.11 -0.27
C ALA A 65 -2.50 -50.80 1.08
N ALA A 66 -3.64 -51.50 1.23
CA ALA A 66 -3.92 -52.86 0.77
C ALA A 66 -3.47 -53.95 1.78
N THR A 67 -4.48 -54.63 2.32
CA THR A 67 -4.52 -56.09 2.54
C THR A 67 -3.84 -56.68 3.78
N THR A 68 -4.68 -56.94 4.79
CA THR A 68 -4.92 -58.20 5.56
C THR A 68 -3.93 -59.36 5.32
N PRO A 69 -3.48 -60.07 6.38
CA PRO A 69 -4.32 -61.07 7.08
C PRO A 69 -4.74 -60.70 8.50
#